data_AF-A0A1M4WDI0-F1
#
_entry.id   AF-A0A1M4WDI0-F1
#
_cell.length_a   1.000
_cell.length_b   1.000
_cell.length_c   1.000
_cell.angle_alpha   90.00
_cell.angle_beta   90.00
_cell.angle_gamma   90.00
#
_symmetry.space_group_name_H-M   'P 1'
#
loop_
_entity.id
_entity.type
_entity.pdbx_description
1 polymer ?
#
loop_
_entity_poly.entity_id
_entity_poly.type
_entity_poly.pdbx_seq_one_letter_code
_entity_poly.pdbx_strand_id
1 'polypeptide(L)'
;MLRKYCVLFLSIVLIFSWSESTLANDGGKTPSGIPIIELEEFIDDYMSEYIGKTSPGAAVVLVKDGEIIFSKGYGYANIESGILVDPRDTVFEYGSVSKLFVYTTMMRLSEEGKIDLQADIRDYLPADFLKKIKYDEPITMINIMNHTTGFEDFLFDVVLLNSNKNRPTMEQTLRKSQPMQVYRPGKISAYSNYAVGLAAYIAEQIIGQDFYQYLMETIFLTLDMDQTSAHPTLEDRDILLESKANGYYRKGNGVFVPGHWSYIPIYPVGSVNGTAEDLARFAIALMPAGGQKSPLFNKRATLDSMLSQSHAMGPQLTGFAYGFIEWDGEKRGVGHGGNTAAFSSQINIVPEERFGVVILTNVNSEMDITSGLTEELIGKRIKSLPVGGDDLPDVKEVEGTYIAARRMHNGFLEIYGYLNLLKVEALEPNKIQLSMAGQTSTLVQTRPYVFERTESQGAIFDYHFRTIYFEAANGKVQRLSGDFLPLPGGRTMPWLLTFLAVAVISTSYFVIAPIALLVRRLWQKKRGFKYDETSKIVTFMMLCGTGLIINNALLAMRMLYNNYRSFSEMRIHILLNNSLVASTALLLILLVRRWQALGLSKAQKVLLLVTVGILVALIAVLINWQFLKMFI
;
A
#
# COMPACT_ATOMS: atom_id res chain seq x y z
N MET A 1 27.21 51.51 70.16
CA MET A 1 26.64 50.19 69.87
C MET A 1 25.54 50.27 68.79
N LEU A 2 25.83 50.84 67.61
CA LEU A 2 24.86 50.91 66.50
C LEU A 2 25.47 50.59 65.11
N ARG A 3 26.73 50.11 65.09
CA ARG A 3 27.46 49.76 63.86
C ARG A 3 27.69 48.25 63.66
N LYS A 4 27.42 47.44 64.70
CA LYS A 4 27.58 45.96 64.63
C LYS A 4 26.30 45.20 64.29
N TYR A 5 25.14 45.86 64.27
CA TYR A 5 23.85 45.23 63.91
C TYR A 5 23.40 45.48 62.46
N CYS A 6 23.98 46.46 61.75
CA CYS A 6 23.67 46.68 60.32
C CYS A 6 24.40 45.70 59.39
N VAL A 7 25.55 45.17 59.79
CA VAL A 7 26.32 44.22 58.93
C VAL A 7 25.71 42.81 58.99
N LEU A 8 25.13 42.41 60.13
CA LEU A 8 24.50 41.08 60.26
C LEU A 8 23.15 40.98 59.51
N PHE A 9 22.42 42.09 59.37
CA PHE A 9 21.15 42.13 58.64
C PHE A 9 21.34 42.15 57.12
N LEU A 10 22.45 42.72 56.63
CA LEU A 10 22.81 42.68 55.21
C LEU A 10 23.33 41.31 54.76
N SER A 11 23.95 40.53 55.65
CA SER A 11 24.38 39.15 55.34
C SER A 11 23.26 38.10 55.39
N ILE A 12 22.13 38.39 56.07
CA ILE A 12 20.98 37.46 56.11
C ILE A 12 20.01 37.71 54.94
N VAL A 13 19.94 38.92 54.39
CA VAL A 13 19.13 39.24 53.20
C VAL A 13 19.83 38.83 51.88
N LEU A 14 21.16 38.69 51.88
CA LEU A 14 21.94 38.19 50.74
C LEU A 14 22.01 36.64 50.65
N ILE A 15 21.47 35.91 51.62
CA ILE A 15 21.39 34.43 51.59
C ILE A 15 19.99 33.92 51.19
N PHE A 16 18.98 34.81 51.14
CA PHE A 16 17.62 34.49 50.67
C PHE A 16 17.22 35.14 49.34
N SER A 17 18.21 35.60 48.57
CA SER A 17 18.05 36.10 47.21
C SER A 17 18.77 35.22 46.17
N TRP A 18 18.83 33.91 46.44
CA TRP A 18 18.66 32.96 45.35
C TRP A 18 17.19 33.02 44.98
N SER A 19 16.82 33.98 44.13
CA SER A 19 15.74 33.71 43.22
C SER A 19 16.19 32.46 42.48
N GLU A 20 15.54 31.33 42.76
CA GLU A 20 15.31 30.35 41.74
C GLU A 20 14.79 31.13 40.53
N SER A 21 15.70 31.53 39.65
CA SER A 21 15.42 31.41 38.24
C SER A 21 15.35 29.90 37.98
N THR A 22 14.29 29.27 38.50
CA THR A 22 13.53 28.35 37.69
C THR A 22 13.09 29.18 36.48
N LEU A 23 14.02 29.35 35.54
CA LEU A 23 13.69 28.99 34.17
C LEU A 23 13.13 27.57 34.32
N ALA A 24 11.83 27.48 34.59
CA ALA A 24 11.05 26.36 34.13
C ALA A 24 11.31 26.38 32.63
N ASN A 25 12.37 25.68 32.22
CA ASN A 25 12.54 25.25 30.86
C ASN A 25 11.21 24.59 30.58
N ASP A 26 10.38 25.16 29.72
CA ASP A 26 9.01 24.68 29.51
C ASP A 26 8.98 23.31 28.81
N GLY A 27 10.10 22.57 28.87
CA GLY A 27 10.37 21.27 28.27
C GLY A 27 10.31 21.28 26.76
N GLY A 28 9.85 22.36 26.12
CA GLY A 28 9.17 22.24 24.84
C GLY A 28 7.89 21.38 24.93
N LYS A 29 7.19 21.31 23.81
CA LYS A 29 6.03 20.43 23.63
C LYS A 29 6.11 19.74 22.28
N THR A 30 5.43 18.61 22.16
CA THR A 30 5.10 18.03 20.84
C THR A 30 4.18 18.98 20.07
N PRO A 31 4.05 18.82 18.74
CA PRO A 31 3.09 19.61 17.95
C PRO A 31 1.62 19.46 18.42
N SER A 32 1.27 18.32 19.03
CA SER A 32 -0.05 18.12 19.67
C SER A 32 -0.20 18.80 21.04
N GLY A 33 0.87 19.37 21.60
CA GLY A 33 0.85 20.07 22.87
C GLY A 33 1.21 19.22 24.09
N ILE A 34 1.64 17.97 23.92
CA ILE A 34 2.11 17.10 25.01
C ILE A 34 3.45 17.66 25.52
N PRO A 35 3.59 17.97 26.83
CA PRO A 35 4.87 18.39 27.41
C PRO A 35 5.95 17.31 27.24
N ILE A 36 7.17 17.69 26.85
CA ILE A 36 8.25 16.69 26.67
C ILE A 36 8.57 15.95 27.97
N ILE A 37 8.37 16.58 29.13
CA ILE A 37 8.56 15.96 30.45
C ILE A 37 7.55 14.83 30.76
N GLU A 38 6.38 14.84 30.11
CA GLU A 38 5.31 13.84 30.27
C GLU A 38 5.35 12.78 29.15
N LEU A 39 6.28 12.92 28.20
CA LEU A 39 6.30 12.15 26.96
C LEU A 39 6.55 10.66 27.18
N GLU A 40 7.44 10.30 28.10
CA GLU A 40 7.73 8.90 28.39
C GLU A 40 6.52 8.19 29.01
N GLU A 41 5.87 8.80 30.00
CA GLU A 41 4.68 8.23 30.65
C GLU A 41 3.54 8.08 29.63
N PHE A 42 3.29 9.12 28.81
CA PHE A 42 2.27 9.09 27.76
C PHE A 42 2.50 7.93 26.77
N ILE A 43 3.74 7.78 26.27
CA ILE A 43 4.06 6.73 25.29
C ILE A 43 4.01 5.36 25.95
N ASP A 44 4.52 5.20 27.17
CA ASP A 44 4.46 3.92 27.90
C ASP A 44 3.02 3.43 28.08
N ASP A 45 2.12 4.33 28.49
CA ASP A 45 0.70 4.04 28.64
C ASP A 45 0.08 3.64 27.30
N TYR A 46 0.33 4.42 26.24
CA TYR A 46 -0.15 4.11 24.89
C TYR A 46 0.33 2.73 24.42
N MET A 47 1.63 2.45 24.57
CA MET A 47 2.23 1.20 24.09
C MET A 47 1.74 -0.03 24.87
N SER A 48 1.36 0.13 26.15
CA SER A 48 0.79 -0.96 26.97
C SER A 48 -0.54 -1.51 26.43
N GLU A 49 -1.26 -0.72 25.63
CA GLU A 49 -2.50 -1.13 24.99
C GLU A 49 -2.28 -2.13 23.85
N TYR A 50 -1.10 -2.12 23.23
CA TYR A 50 -0.83 -2.80 21.96
C TYR A 50 0.27 -3.86 22.05
N ILE A 51 1.33 -3.62 22.85
CA ILE A 51 2.45 -4.55 22.97
C ILE A 51 2.00 -5.85 23.64
N GLY A 52 2.35 -6.98 23.02
CA GLY A 52 1.90 -8.33 23.39
C GLY A 52 0.46 -8.66 22.97
N LYS A 53 -0.30 -7.72 22.41
CA LYS A 53 -1.71 -7.90 21.98
C LYS A 53 -1.85 -7.83 20.47
N THR A 54 -1.42 -6.71 19.89
CA THR A 54 -1.47 -6.42 18.45
C THR A 54 -0.09 -6.38 17.82
N SER A 55 0.96 -6.09 18.60
CA SER A 55 2.36 -6.07 18.17
C SER A 55 3.27 -6.82 19.15
N PRO A 56 4.26 -7.61 18.68
CA PRO A 56 5.21 -8.28 19.56
C PRO A 56 6.32 -7.35 20.06
N GLY A 57 6.74 -6.39 19.25
CA GLY A 57 7.76 -5.41 19.59
C GLY A 57 7.68 -4.15 18.74
N ALA A 58 8.22 -3.05 19.28
CA ALA A 58 8.29 -1.77 18.59
C ALA A 58 9.48 -0.93 19.10
N ALA A 59 10.07 -0.13 18.22
CA ALA A 59 11.01 0.93 18.58
C ALA A 59 10.39 2.28 18.26
N VAL A 60 10.45 3.23 19.21
CA VAL A 60 9.93 4.59 19.08
C VAL A 60 11.06 5.58 19.35
N VAL A 61 11.31 6.47 18.40
CA VAL A 61 12.32 7.54 18.50
C VAL A 61 11.68 8.86 18.10
N LEU A 62 11.79 9.87 18.97
CA LEU A 62 11.30 11.22 18.73
C LEU A 62 12.45 12.20 18.69
N VAL A 63 12.38 13.12 17.74
CA VAL A 63 13.39 14.17 17.55
C VAL A 63 12.77 15.54 17.71
N LYS A 64 13.51 16.46 18.33
CA LYS A 64 13.13 17.86 18.47
C LYS A 64 14.36 18.74 18.39
N ASP A 65 14.29 19.80 17.58
CA ASP A 65 15.33 20.83 17.47
C ASP A 65 16.75 20.29 17.13
N GLY A 66 16.81 19.15 16.42
CA GLY A 66 18.05 18.52 15.99
C GLY A 66 18.58 17.43 16.94
N GLU A 67 17.87 17.13 18.03
CA GLU A 67 18.27 16.13 19.03
C GLU A 67 17.22 15.02 19.16
N ILE A 68 17.67 13.82 19.52
CA ILE A 68 16.79 12.73 19.94
C ILE A 68 16.34 13.01 21.38
N ILE A 69 15.05 13.28 21.56
CA ILE A 69 14.45 13.59 22.86
C ILE A 69 13.77 12.39 23.53
N PHE A 70 13.54 11.33 22.77
CA PHE A 70 12.99 10.07 23.26
C PHE A 70 13.51 8.92 22.37
N SER A 71 13.97 7.83 22.98
CA SER A 71 14.42 6.63 22.29
C SER A 71 14.14 5.43 23.19
N LYS A 72 13.11 4.64 22.86
CA LYS A 72 12.71 3.49 23.68
C LYS A 72 12.20 2.31 22.84
N GLY A 73 12.63 1.12 23.24
CA GLY A 73 12.18 -0.14 22.70
C GLY A 73 11.13 -0.78 23.60
N TYR A 74 10.14 -1.43 22.99
CA TYR A 74 9.04 -2.11 23.65
C TYR A 74 8.93 -3.54 23.15
N GLY A 75 8.62 -4.47 24.05
CA GLY A 75 8.41 -5.88 23.69
C GLY A 75 9.67 -6.57 23.16
N TYR A 76 9.48 -7.49 22.22
CA TYR A 76 10.52 -8.41 21.76
C TYR A 76 10.88 -8.21 20.29
N ALA A 77 12.17 -8.06 20.01
CA ALA A 77 12.74 -8.21 18.68
C ALA A 77 12.67 -9.68 18.22
N ASN A 78 12.78 -10.61 19.18
CA ASN A 78 12.64 -12.05 18.95
C ASN A 78 12.00 -12.71 20.18
N ILE A 79 10.76 -13.18 20.02
CA ILE A 79 9.95 -13.82 21.06
C ILE A 79 10.59 -15.13 21.52
N GLU A 80 11.05 -15.95 20.58
CA GLU A 80 11.54 -17.31 20.86
C GLU A 80 12.83 -17.31 21.71
N SER A 81 13.69 -16.31 21.51
CA SER A 81 14.95 -16.14 22.24
C SER A 81 14.89 -15.08 23.35
N GLY A 82 13.74 -14.42 23.53
CA GLY A 82 13.55 -13.40 24.55
C GLY A 82 14.36 -12.12 24.35
N ILE A 83 14.79 -11.83 23.13
CA ILE A 83 15.56 -10.61 22.81
C ILE A 83 14.61 -9.42 22.78
N LEU A 84 14.87 -8.43 23.64
CA LEU A 84 14.11 -7.19 23.70
C LEU A 84 14.42 -6.28 22.51
N VAL A 85 13.48 -5.42 22.16
CA VAL A 85 13.74 -4.36 21.18
C VAL A 85 14.66 -3.30 21.79
N ASP A 86 15.68 -2.94 21.03
CA ASP A 86 16.57 -1.80 21.30
C ASP A 86 16.54 -0.84 20.08
N PRO A 87 16.18 0.45 20.24
CA PRO A 87 16.09 1.39 19.12
C PRO A 87 17.40 1.67 18.37
N ARG A 88 18.53 1.49 19.04
CA ARG A 88 19.87 1.73 18.51
C ARG A 88 20.42 0.51 17.78
N ASP A 89 20.15 -0.69 18.32
CA ASP A 89 20.79 -1.92 17.85
C ASP A 89 19.87 -2.84 17.05
N THR A 90 18.55 -2.83 17.30
CA THR A 90 17.62 -3.75 16.63
C THR A 90 17.32 -3.29 15.20
N VAL A 91 17.64 -4.14 14.22
CA VAL A 91 17.44 -3.85 12.79
C VAL A 91 16.06 -4.31 12.33
N PHE A 92 15.29 -3.41 11.71
CA PHE A 92 13.95 -3.64 11.15
C PHE A 92 13.95 -3.48 9.62
N GLU A 93 12.93 -4.02 8.95
CA GLU A 93 12.67 -3.65 7.55
C GLU A 93 11.90 -2.31 7.51
N TYR A 94 12.46 -1.28 6.86
CA TYR A 94 11.78 0.01 6.73
C TYR A 94 10.63 -0.02 5.73
N GLY A 95 10.51 -1.07 4.90
CA GLY A 95 9.46 -1.13 3.88
C GLY A 95 9.44 0.14 3.03
N SER A 96 8.24 0.63 2.69
CA SER A 96 8.09 1.78 1.78
C SER A 96 8.69 3.11 2.28
N VAL A 97 9.10 3.25 3.54
CA VAL A 97 9.94 4.39 3.98
C VAL A 97 11.23 4.47 3.15
N SER A 98 11.73 3.33 2.65
CA SER A 98 12.89 3.23 1.75
C SER A 98 12.82 4.19 0.55
N LYS A 99 11.61 4.50 0.07
CA LYS A 99 11.41 5.38 -1.08
C LYS A 99 11.88 6.81 -0.84
N LEU A 100 11.88 7.25 0.42
CA LEU A 100 12.39 8.58 0.78
C LEU A 100 13.87 8.73 0.41
N PHE A 101 14.66 7.65 0.46
CA PHE A 101 16.06 7.66 0.01
C PHE A 101 16.18 7.74 -1.52
N VAL A 102 15.25 7.12 -2.25
CA VAL A 102 15.14 7.28 -3.72
C VAL A 102 14.85 8.73 -4.06
N TYR A 103 13.81 9.31 -3.46
CA TYR A 103 13.42 10.69 -3.73
C TYR A 103 14.51 11.69 -3.32
N THR A 104 15.18 11.47 -2.18
CA THR A 104 16.31 12.29 -1.72
C THR A 104 17.44 12.26 -2.75
N THR A 105 17.77 11.07 -3.27
CA THR A 105 18.78 10.92 -4.31
C THR A 105 18.39 11.64 -5.59
N MET A 106 17.14 11.55 -6.03
CA MET A 106 16.67 12.26 -7.23
C MET A 106 16.75 13.78 -7.07
N MET A 107 16.43 14.31 -5.89
CA MET A 107 16.58 15.74 -5.59
C MET A 107 18.07 16.16 -5.60
N ARG A 108 18.97 15.33 -5.08
CA ARG A 108 20.43 15.57 -5.16
C ARG A 108 20.93 15.61 -6.60
N LEU A 109 20.57 14.61 -7.40
CA LEU A 109 20.94 14.55 -8.82
C LEU A 109 20.39 15.75 -9.60
N SER A 110 19.20 16.24 -9.23
CA SER A 110 18.63 17.44 -9.84
C SER A 110 19.40 18.70 -9.46
N GLU A 111 19.79 18.83 -8.18
CA GLU A 111 20.63 19.95 -7.73
C GLU A 111 21.99 19.99 -8.43
N GLU A 112 22.55 18.82 -8.72
CA GLU A 112 23.80 18.60 -9.46
C GLU A 112 23.65 18.84 -10.98
N GLY A 113 22.43 19.09 -11.47
CA GLY A 113 22.15 19.29 -12.90
C GLY A 113 22.23 18.01 -13.73
N LYS A 114 22.22 16.83 -13.10
CA LYS A 114 22.29 15.52 -13.78
C LYS A 114 20.93 15.00 -14.24
N ILE A 115 19.83 15.55 -13.70
CA ILE A 115 18.47 15.25 -14.13
C ILE A 115 17.58 16.49 -14.07
N ASP A 116 16.78 16.68 -15.11
CA ASP A 116 15.62 17.58 -15.09
C ASP A 116 14.37 16.79 -14.64
N LEU A 117 13.77 17.20 -13.52
CA LEU A 117 12.61 16.52 -12.95
C LEU A 117 11.34 16.63 -13.82
N GLN A 118 11.31 17.58 -14.77
CA GLN A 118 10.22 17.81 -15.71
C GLN A 118 10.46 17.18 -17.09
N ALA A 119 11.68 16.73 -17.37
CA ALA A 119 11.97 16.01 -18.60
C ALA A 119 11.30 14.63 -18.59
N ASP A 120 11.17 14.05 -19.78
CA ASP A 120 10.63 12.70 -19.93
C ASP A 120 11.61 11.68 -19.36
N ILE A 121 11.13 10.76 -18.52
CA ILE A 121 11.96 9.69 -17.96
C ILE A 121 12.55 8.78 -19.05
N ARG A 122 11.95 8.73 -20.23
CA ARG A 122 12.46 7.97 -21.38
C ARG A 122 13.84 8.44 -21.83
N ASP A 123 14.17 9.71 -21.63
CA ASP A 123 15.47 10.28 -22.00
C ASP A 123 16.61 9.75 -21.13
N TYR A 124 16.29 9.19 -19.95
CA TYR A 124 17.25 8.65 -18.99
C TYR A 124 17.25 7.10 -18.96
N LEU A 125 16.47 6.47 -19.83
CA LEU A 125 16.37 5.02 -19.92
C LEU A 125 17.00 4.52 -21.24
N PRO A 126 17.44 3.25 -21.29
CA PRO A 126 17.82 2.64 -22.56
C PRO A 126 16.69 2.74 -23.59
N ALA A 127 17.05 2.83 -24.88
CA ALA A 127 16.08 2.80 -25.96
C ALA A 127 15.17 1.56 -25.85
N ASP A 128 13.89 1.73 -26.19
CA ASP A 128 12.85 0.70 -26.14
C ASP A 128 12.70 0.01 -24.77
N PHE A 129 13.06 0.70 -23.68
CA PHE A 129 12.89 0.16 -22.33
C PHE A 129 11.42 -0.04 -22.00
N LEU A 130 10.60 1.02 -22.08
CA LEU A 130 9.18 0.97 -21.73
C LEU A 130 8.32 0.60 -22.95
N LYS A 131 7.75 -0.60 -22.95
CA LYS A 131 7.00 -1.17 -24.09
C LYS A 131 5.49 -1.08 -23.95
N LYS A 132 5.00 -0.72 -22.77
CA LYS A 132 3.57 -0.72 -22.40
C LYS A 132 3.01 0.69 -22.15
N ILE A 133 3.63 1.68 -22.77
CA ILE A 133 3.18 3.07 -22.76
C ILE A 133 2.05 3.23 -23.77
N LYS A 134 0.97 3.88 -23.34
CA LYS A 134 -0.24 4.07 -24.14
C LYS A 134 -0.41 5.52 -24.60
N TYR A 135 0.13 6.46 -23.84
CA TYR A 135 -0.04 7.89 -24.04
C TYR A 135 1.29 8.53 -24.48
N ASP A 136 1.22 9.49 -25.40
CA ASP A 136 2.42 10.16 -25.93
C ASP A 136 2.98 11.19 -24.95
N GLU A 137 2.13 11.72 -24.05
CA GLU A 137 2.52 12.66 -23.02
C GLU A 137 3.70 12.14 -22.19
N PRO A 138 4.68 13.01 -21.87
CA PRO A 138 5.85 12.60 -21.10
C PRO A 138 5.44 12.14 -19.71
N ILE A 139 6.09 11.08 -19.23
CA ILE A 139 6.09 10.73 -17.82
C ILE A 139 7.32 11.39 -17.22
N THR A 140 7.14 12.27 -16.24
CA THR A 140 8.25 13.00 -15.61
C THR A 140 8.67 12.38 -14.28
N MET A 141 9.84 12.77 -13.75
CA MET A 141 10.26 12.36 -12.40
C MET A 141 9.30 12.90 -11.33
N ILE A 142 8.74 14.09 -11.54
CA ILE A 142 7.66 14.62 -10.70
C ILE A 142 6.42 13.73 -10.73
N ASN A 143 6.07 13.15 -11.89
CA ASN A 143 4.98 12.17 -11.92
C ASN A 143 5.29 10.92 -11.09
N ILE A 144 6.54 10.45 -11.08
CA ILE A 144 6.94 9.32 -10.22
C ILE A 144 6.81 9.70 -8.74
N MET A 145 7.40 10.82 -8.33
CA MET A 145 7.37 11.31 -6.95
C MET A 145 5.95 11.58 -6.43
N ASN A 146 5.04 12.00 -7.31
CA ASN A 146 3.65 12.25 -6.95
C ASN A 146 2.73 11.04 -7.19
N HIS A 147 3.28 9.87 -7.57
CA HIS A 147 2.50 8.69 -7.94
C HIS A 147 1.43 8.95 -9.03
N THR A 148 1.71 9.85 -9.98
CA THR A 148 0.80 10.23 -11.08
C THR A 148 1.27 9.75 -12.46
N THR A 149 2.05 8.67 -12.52
CA THR A 149 2.57 8.12 -13.79
C THR A 149 1.50 7.47 -14.66
N GLY A 150 0.41 7.01 -14.03
CA GLY A 150 -0.71 6.35 -14.70
C GLY A 150 -0.50 4.85 -14.97
N PHE A 151 0.52 4.24 -14.38
CA PHE A 151 0.67 2.78 -14.38
C PHE A 151 -0.39 2.10 -13.50
N GLU A 152 -0.88 0.94 -13.94
CA GLU A 152 -1.66 0.06 -13.07
C GLU A 152 -0.80 -0.55 -11.96
N ASP A 153 -1.44 -1.07 -10.90
CA ASP A 153 -0.72 -1.84 -9.90
C ASP A 153 -0.37 -3.24 -10.45
N PHE A 154 0.75 -3.80 -10.01
CA PHE A 154 1.23 -5.10 -10.48
C PHE A 154 1.90 -5.85 -9.33
N LEU A 155 1.32 -6.98 -8.94
CA LEU A 155 1.75 -7.76 -7.76
C LEU A 155 2.85 -8.78 -8.06
N PHE A 156 2.95 -9.25 -9.31
CA PHE A 156 3.79 -10.39 -9.63
C PHE A 156 5.27 -10.03 -9.72
N ASP A 157 6.11 -10.89 -9.15
CA ASP A 157 7.58 -10.80 -9.18
C ASP A 157 8.18 -9.51 -8.56
N VAL A 158 7.38 -8.69 -7.86
CA VAL A 158 7.84 -7.49 -7.13
C VAL A 158 8.32 -7.83 -5.73
N VAL A 159 7.74 -8.85 -5.10
CA VAL A 159 8.19 -9.41 -3.82
C VAL A 159 8.29 -10.92 -3.98
N LEU A 160 9.45 -11.48 -3.62
CA LEU A 160 9.76 -12.90 -3.65
C LEU A 160 9.89 -13.38 -2.20
N LEU A 161 9.12 -14.40 -1.83
CA LEU A 161 9.16 -14.97 -0.48
C LEU A 161 10.17 -16.13 -0.34
N ASN A 162 10.78 -16.59 -1.45
CA ASN A 162 11.69 -17.74 -1.46
C ASN A 162 13.03 -17.46 -2.16
N SER A 163 14.10 -17.50 -1.35
CA SER A 163 15.52 -17.77 -1.67
C SER A 163 16.33 -16.75 -2.50
N ASN A 164 17.54 -16.47 -1.97
CA ASN A 164 18.58 -15.58 -2.46
C ASN A 164 19.28 -16.02 -3.78
N LYS A 165 19.29 -17.31 -4.13
CA LYS A 165 20.33 -17.85 -5.01
C LYS A 165 20.27 -17.56 -6.52
N ASN A 166 19.25 -16.86 -7.05
CA ASN A 166 19.17 -16.49 -8.48
C ASN A 166 18.24 -15.27 -8.67
N ARG A 167 18.55 -14.13 -8.03
CA ARG A 167 17.70 -12.95 -8.14
C ARG A 167 17.90 -12.26 -9.50
N PRO A 168 16.81 -11.86 -10.17
CA PRO A 168 16.94 -10.96 -11.30
C PRO A 168 17.48 -9.61 -10.83
N THR A 169 18.27 -8.94 -11.68
CA THR A 169 18.68 -7.56 -11.42
C THR A 169 17.46 -6.62 -11.38
N MET A 170 17.62 -5.41 -10.84
CA MET A 170 16.56 -4.40 -10.89
C MET A 170 16.12 -4.14 -12.33
N GLU A 171 17.06 -4.03 -13.28
CA GLU A 171 16.76 -3.90 -14.71
C GLU A 171 15.90 -5.06 -15.24
N GLN A 172 16.34 -6.31 -15.00
CA GLN A 172 15.63 -7.50 -15.48
C GLN A 172 14.21 -7.58 -14.93
N THR A 173 14.04 -7.23 -13.65
CA THR A 173 12.73 -7.18 -12.99
C THR A 173 11.84 -6.11 -13.60
N LEU A 174 12.35 -4.89 -13.77
CA LEU A 174 11.61 -3.78 -14.38
C LEU A 174 11.20 -4.10 -15.81
N ARG A 175 12.06 -4.73 -16.61
CA ARG A 175 11.70 -5.16 -17.98
C ARG A 175 10.64 -6.26 -18.02
N LYS A 176 10.71 -7.22 -17.08
CA LYS A 176 9.79 -8.35 -17.04
C LYS A 176 8.41 -7.97 -16.50
N SER A 177 8.36 -7.13 -15.47
CA SER A 177 7.15 -6.83 -14.69
C SER A 177 6.52 -5.48 -15.05
N GLN A 178 6.66 -5.03 -16.31
CA GLN A 178 6.08 -3.76 -16.75
C GLN A 178 4.55 -3.77 -16.62
N PRO A 179 3.96 -2.85 -15.83
CA PRO A 179 2.51 -2.64 -15.81
C PRO A 179 2.05 -1.91 -17.09
N MET A 180 0.78 -2.07 -17.44
CA MET A 180 0.17 -1.23 -18.48
C MET A 180 -0.01 0.20 -17.99
N GLN A 181 0.21 1.17 -18.88
CA GLN A 181 -0.22 2.55 -18.62
C GLN A 181 -1.73 2.68 -18.90
N VAL A 182 -2.51 2.89 -17.84
CA VAL A 182 -3.98 2.91 -17.87
C VAL A 182 -4.54 4.33 -17.74
N TYR A 183 -3.81 5.24 -17.10
CA TYR A 183 -4.16 6.65 -16.96
C TYR A 183 -3.14 7.55 -17.67
N ARG A 184 -3.58 8.75 -18.10
CA ARG A 184 -2.68 9.77 -18.63
C ARG A 184 -1.74 10.28 -17.51
N PRO A 185 -0.46 10.56 -17.80
CA PRO A 185 0.47 11.14 -16.82
C PRO A 185 -0.09 12.42 -16.18
N GLY A 186 0.15 12.59 -14.89
CA GLY A 186 -0.27 13.76 -14.10
C GLY A 186 -1.76 13.83 -13.75
N LYS A 187 -2.61 12.90 -14.24
CA LYS A 187 -4.07 12.98 -14.05
C LYS A 187 -4.57 12.29 -12.80
N ILE A 188 -4.10 11.07 -12.54
CA ILE A 188 -4.59 10.22 -11.46
C ILE A 188 -3.41 9.86 -10.57
N SER A 189 -3.52 10.16 -9.29
CA SER A 189 -2.65 9.59 -8.27
C SER A 189 -3.05 8.13 -8.09
N ALA A 190 -2.07 7.23 -8.22
CA ALA A 190 -2.18 5.81 -7.96
C ALA A 190 -0.79 5.31 -7.55
N TYR A 191 -0.64 5.00 -6.26
CA TYR A 191 0.64 4.56 -5.71
C TYR A 191 1.29 3.44 -6.53
N SER A 192 2.55 3.60 -6.91
CA SER A 192 3.24 2.68 -7.83
C SER A 192 4.65 2.37 -7.38
N ASN A 193 4.88 1.14 -6.93
CA ASN A 193 6.22 0.63 -6.64
C ASN A 193 7.07 0.54 -7.91
N TYR A 194 6.47 0.11 -9.04
CA TYR A 194 7.17 0.03 -10.31
C TYR A 194 7.74 1.39 -10.75
N ALA A 195 6.95 2.46 -10.64
CA ALA A 195 7.41 3.81 -10.98
C ALA A 195 8.61 4.25 -10.13
N VAL A 196 8.60 3.96 -8.83
CA VAL A 196 9.72 4.31 -7.94
C VAL A 196 10.94 3.44 -8.21
N GLY A 197 10.74 2.17 -8.56
CA GLY A 197 11.81 1.30 -9.05
C GLY A 197 12.47 1.85 -10.33
N LEU A 198 11.69 2.41 -11.25
CA LEU A 198 12.24 3.13 -12.41
C LEU A 198 13.07 4.34 -11.99
N ALA A 199 12.64 5.12 -11.01
CA ALA A 199 13.44 6.25 -10.52
C ALA A 199 14.78 5.80 -9.94
N ALA A 200 14.78 4.74 -9.14
CA ALA A 200 16.03 4.19 -8.60
C ALA A 200 16.95 3.64 -9.71
N TYR A 201 16.39 2.96 -10.72
CA TYR A 201 17.16 2.49 -11.86
C TYR A 201 17.71 3.65 -12.71
N ILE A 202 16.93 4.71 -12.94
CA ILE A 202 17.41 5.93 -13.59
C ILE A 202 18.57 6.54 -12.80
N ALA A 203 18.48 6.58 -11.47
CA ALA A 203 19.59 7.02 -10.64
C ALA A 203 20.84 6.14 -10.85
N GLU A 204 20.71 4.81 -10.85
CA GLU A 204 21.85 3.90 -11.16
C GLU A 204 22.47 4.20 -12.52
N GLN A 205 21.65 4.44 -13.56
CA GLN A 205 22.16 4.77 -14.89
C GLN A 205 22.93 6.09 -14.93
N ILE A 206 22.47 7.10 -14.17
CA ILE A 206 23.12 8.41 -14.07
C ILE A 206 24.40 8.34 -13.25
N ILE A 207 24.39 7.58 -12.15
CA ILE A 207 25.49 7.50 -11.19
C ILE A 207 26.61 6.57 -11.71
N GLY A 208 26.25 5.48 -12.39
CA GLY A 208 27.21 4.49 -12.90
C GLY A 208 27.70 3.47 -11.85
N GLN A 209 26.96 3.30 -10.74
CA GLN A 209 27.23 2.29 -9.71
C GLN A 209 25.92 1.76 -9.11
N ASP A 210 26.00 0.69 -8.32
CA ASP A 210 24.84 0.10 -7.64
C ASP A 210 24.19 1.12 -6.67
N PHE A 211 22.86 1.21 -6.68
CA PHE A 211 22.15 2.23 -5.89
C PHE A 211 22.39 2.09 -4.38
N TYR A 212 22.47 0.86 -3.86
CA TYR A 212 22.74 0.64 -2.43
C TYR A 212 24.13 1.15 -2.00
N GLN A 213 25.15 1.04 -2.86
CA GLN A 213 26.49 1.58 -2.59
C GLN A 213 26.46 3.10 -2.57
N TYR A 214 25.78 3.70 -3.54
CA TYR A 214 25.61 5.15 -3.57
C TYR A 214 24.88 5.67 -2.32
N LEU A 215 23.81 5.01 -1.87
CA LEU A 215 23.13 5.38 -0.63
C LEU A 215 24.04 5.27 0.58
N MET A 216 24.84 4.21 0.67
CA MET A 216 25.81 4.02 1.74
C MET A 216 26.79 5.20 1.80
N GLU A 217 27.43 5.51 0.66
CA GLU A 217 28.47 6.53 0.56
C GLU A 217 27.96 7.96 0.76
N THR A 218 26.75 8.26 0.25
CA THR A 218 26.28 9.65 0.16
C THR A 218 25.23 10.04 1.18
N ILE A 219 24.52 9.06 1.74
CA ILE A 219 23.48 9.28 2.75
C ILE A 219 23.86 8.60 4.07
N PHE A 220 24.02 7.29 4.10
CA PHE A 220 24.10 6.58 5.39
C PHE A 220 25.37 6.95 6.16
N LEU A 221 26.55 6.90 5.56
CA LEU A 221 27.80 7.31 6.21
C LEU A 221 27.83 8.82 6.50
N THR A 222 27.24 9.65 5.62
CA THR A 222 27.15 11.11 5.84
C THR A 222 26.32 11.47 7.08
N LEU A 223 25.38 10.60 7.45
CA LEU A 223 24.43 10.82 8.54
C LEU A 223 24.71 9.95 9.77
N ASP A 224 25.85 9.26 9.81
CA ASP A 224 26.19 8.29 10.86
C ASP A 224 25.08 7.23 11.07
N MET A 225 24.49 6.75 9.96
CA MET A 225 23.53 5.65 9.93
C MET A 225 24.24 4.31 9.81
N ASP A 226 25.12 4.06 10.77
CA ASP A 226 26.06 2.93 10.78
C ASP A 226 25.40 1.58 11.03
N GLN A 227 24.10 1.49 11.28
CA GLN A 227 23.36 0.23 11.42
C GLN A 227 22.31 0.06 10.30
N THR A 228 22.51 0.75 9.18
CA THR A 228 21.59 0.71 8.03
C THR A 228 22.27 0.11 6.80
N SER A 229 21.50 -0.63 5.99
CA SER A 229 21.88 -1.08 4.65
C SER A 229 20.68 -1.06 3.71
N ALA A 230 20.92 -0.66 2.46
CA ALA A 230 19.97 -0.74 1.37
C ALA A 230 20.11 -2.03 0.55
N HIS A 231 21.09 -2.88 0.87
CA HIS A 231 21.32 -4.11 0.13
C HIS A 231 20.16 -5.10 0.36
N PRO A 232 19.62 -5.73 -0.69
CA PRO A 232 18.43 -6.59 -0.60
C PRO A 232 18.60 -7.88 0.23
N THR A 233 19.81 -8.17 0.72
CA THR A 233 20.16 -9.36 1.52
C THR A 233 20.95 -9.05 2.78
N LEU A 234 21.37 -7.78 2.96
CA LEU A 234 22.38 -7.38 3.95
C LEU A 234 23.74 -8.07 3.82
N GLU A 235 24.06 -8.72 2.69
CA GLU A 235 25.38 -9.36 2.49
C GLU A 235 26.53 -8.36 2.37
N ASP A 236 26.23 -7.09 2.15
CA ASP A 236 27.22 -6.01 2.26
C ASP A 236 27.61 -5.74 3.71
N ARG A 237 26.78 -6.15 4.68
CA ARG A 237 26.91 -5.91 6.11
C ARG A 237 26.34 -7.05 6.95
N ASP A 238 27.00 -8.21 6.90
CA ASP A 238 26.55 -9.44 7.58
C ASP A 238 26.25 -9.26 9.08
N ILE A 239 26.94 -8.33 9.77
CA ILE A 239 26.70 -8.03 11.18
C ILE A 239 25.26 -7.57 11.47
N LEU A 240 24.60 -6.92 10.51
CA LEU A 240 23.21 -6.47 10.65
C LEU A 240 22.23 -7.64 10.65
N LEU A 241 22.61 -8.83 10.16
CA LEU A 241 21.78 -10.02 10.24
C LEU A 241 21.68 -10.55 11.67
N GLU A 242 22.71 -10.36 12.49
CA GLU A 242 22.72 -10.82 13.89
C GLU A 242 21.80 -9.98 14.77
N SER A 243 21.70 -8.68 14.48
CA SER A 243 20.87 -7.73 15.23
C SER A 243 19.48 -7.52 14.63
N LYS A 244 19.14 -8.25 13.56
CA LYS A 244 17.84 -8.13 12.91
C LYS A 244 16.72 -8.73 13.77
N ALA A 245 15.65 -7.96 13.97
CA ALA A 245 14.42 -8.46 14.55
C ALA A 245 13.81 -9.58 13.70
N ASN A 246 13.18 -10.55 14.36
CA ASN A 246 12.26 -11.48 13.71
C ASN A 246 10.96 -10.74 13.42
N GLY A 247 10.49 -10.81 12.18
CA GLY A 247 9.15 -10.35 11.82
C GLY A 247 8.10 -11.39 12.18
N TYR A 248 6.88 -10.97 12.48
CA TYR A 248 5.78 -11.85 12.88
C TYR A 248 4.48 -11.59 12.11
N TYR A 249 3.66 -12.63 11.94
CA TYR A 249 2.26 -12.53 11.55
C TYR A 249 1.35 -12.64 12.77
N ARG A 250 0.36 -11.75 12.85
CA ARG A 250 -0.68 -11.81 13.89
C ARG A 250 -1.75 -12.86 13.57
N LYS A 251 -2.01 -13.78 14.51
CA LYS A 251 -3.12 -14.77 14.43
C LYS A 251 -4.34 -14.39 15.28
N GLY A 252 -4.24 -13.34 16.08
CA GLY A 252 -5.30 -12.84 16.98
C GLY A 252 -5.00 -13.18 18.45
N ASN A 253 -5.62 -12.45 19.37
CA ASN A 253 -5.49 -12.63 20.83
C ASN A 253 -4.04 -12.67 21.34
N GLY A 254 -3.16 -11.79 20.85
CA GLY A 254 -1.75 -11.76 21.24
C GLY A 254 -0.90 -12.93 20.74
N VAL A 255 -1.44 -13.77 19.84
CA VAL A 255 -0.70 -14.89 19.25
C VAL A 255 0.02 -14.42 17.99
N PHE A 256 1.35 -14.55 18.02
CA PHE A 256 2.25 -14.22 16.93
C PHE A 256 2.93 -15.48 16.40
N VAL A 257 3.09 -15.58 15.09
CA VAL A 257 3.85 -16.67 14.44
C VAL A 257 4.96 -16.07 13.57
N PRO A 258 6.13 -16.72 13.47
CA PRO A 258 7.21 -16.20 12.64
C PRO A 258 6.78 -15.85 11.22
N GLY A 259 7.16 -14.66 10.79
CA GLY A 259 6.94 -14.11 9.46
C GLY A 259 8.04 -14.49 8.49
N HIS A 260 7.83 -14.14 7.22
CA HIS A 260 8.84 -14.31 6.17
C HIS A 260 9.56 -13.00 5.87
N TRP A 261 10.84 -13.11 5.56
CA TRP A 261 11.60 -12.02 4.95
C TRP A 261 11.02 -11.64 3.58
N SER A 262 10.90 -10.34 3.30
CA SER A 262 10.48 -9.84 1.98
C SER A 262 11.67 -9.55 1.07
N TYR A 263 11.90 -10.37 0.05
CA TYR A 263 12.91 -10.06 -0.97
C TYR A 263 12.28 -9.27 -2.10
N ILE A 264 12.71 -8.03 -2.32
CA ILE A 264 12.13 -7.13 -3.32
C ILE A 264 13.20 -6.93 -4.40
N PRO A 265 13.04 -7.46 -5.63
CA PRO A 265 14.08 -7.33 -6.65
C PRO A 265 14.27 -5.88 -7.15
N ILE A 266 13.22 -5.07 -7.12
CA ILE A 266 13.32 -3.60 -7.25
C ILE A 266 13.60 -2.96 -5.88
N TYR A 267 14.65 -3.44 -5.21
CA TYR A 267 14.91 -3.29 -3.78
C TYR A 267 14.77 -1.88 -3.18
N PRO A 268 15.12 -0.76 -3.85
CA PRO A 268 15.04 0.57 -3.24
C PRO A 268 13.62 0.99 -2.87
N VAL A 269 12.60 0.31 -3.40
CA VAL A 269 11.20 0.61 -3.08
C VAL A 269 10.77 0.10 -1.71
N GLY A 270 11.56 -0.77 -1.06
CA GLY A 270 11.13 -1.39 0.20
C GLY A 270 12.16 -2.16 1.03
N SER A 271 13.42 -2.29 0.61
CA SER A 271 14.40 -3.21 1.22
C SER A 271 15.47 -2.55 2.08
N VAL A 272 15.37 -1.25 2.40
CA VAL A 272 16.28 -0.67 3.39
C VAL A 272 15.97 -1.30 4.74
N ASN A 273 17.02 -1.81 5.39
CA ASN A 273 16.96 -2.31 6.75
C ASN A 273 17.84 -1.42 7.61
N GLY A 274 17.37 -1.08 8.81
CA GLY A 274 18.16 -0.34 9.77
C GLY A 274 17.45 -0.18 11.10
N THR A 275 17.98 0.68 11.96
CA THR A 275 17.52 0.88 13.33
C THR A 275 16.64 2.13 13.43
N ALA A 276 15.93 2.32 14.54
CA ALA A 276 15.07 3.50 14.68
C ALA A 276 15.89 4.78 14.85
N GLU A 277 17.02 4.72 15.57
CA GLU A 277 17.91 5.87 15.74
C GLU A 277 18.57 6.32 14.43
N ASP A 278 18.99 5.38 13.57
CA ASP A 278 19.54 5.72 12.26
C ASP A 278 18.52 6.47 11.40
N LEU A 279 17.28 5.98 11.35
CA LEU A 279 16.21 6.64 10.61
C LEU A 279 15.85 8.00 11.23
N ALA A 280 16.01 8.17 12.55
CA ALA A 280 15.86 9.46 13.21
C ALA A 280 16.96 10.46 12.81
N ARG A 281 18.20 10.02 12.54
CA ARG A 281 19.26 10.89 11.97
C ARG A 281 18.88 11.40 10.58
N PHE A 282 18.24 10.57 9.76
CA PHE A 282 17.66 11.00 8.49
C PHE A 282 16.55 12.05 8.70
N ALA A 283 15.66 11.86 9.68
CA ALA A 283 14.65 12.86 10.04
C ALA A 283 15.27 14.21 10.47
N ILE A 284 16.31 14.18 11.29
CA ILE A 284 17.06 15.37 11.73
C ILE A 284 17.69 16.09 10.52
N ALA A 285 18.30 15.34 9.60
CA ALA A 285 18.93 15.91 8.41
C ALA A 285 17.95 16.66 7.49
N LEU A 286 16.65 16.29 7.51
CA LEU A 286 15.59 16.98 6.78
C LEU A 286 15.07 18.23 7.51
N MET A 287 15.41 18.41 8.78
CA MET A 287 14.98 19.52 9.62
C MET A 287 16.17 20.18 10.34
N PRO A 288 17.18 20.68 9.60
CA PRO A 288 18.37 21.24 10.25
C PRO A 288 17.98 22.41 11.15
N ALA A 289 18.63 22.50 12.31
CA ALA A 289 18.41 23.56 13.28
C ALA A 289 18.64 24.95 12.68
N GLY A 290 18.10 26.00 13.31
CA GLY A 290 18.16 27.37 12.79
C GLY A 290 19.58 27.81 12.42
N GLY A 291 19.80 28.15 11.15
CA GLY A 291 21.10 28.58 10.61
C GLY A 291 22.04 27.44 10.17
N GLN A 292 21.69 26.18 10.45
CA GLN A 292 22.45 25.03 9.97
C GLN A 292 22.00 24.59 8.57
N LYS A 293 22.94 24.02 7.82
CA LYS A 293 22.69 23.43 6.51
C LYS A 293 22.43 21.93 6.67
N SER A 294 21.47 21.42 5.91
CA SER A 294 21.27 19.97 5.83
C SER A 294 22.49 19.31 5.18
N PRO A 295 23.02 18.21 5.74
CA PRO A 295 24.09 17.45 5.10
C PRO A 295 23.64 16.72 3.81
N LEU A 296 22.33 16.66 3.54
CA LEU A 296 21.77 15.99 2.36
C LEU A 296 21.87 16.80 1.07
N PHE A 297 21.99 18.13 1.15
CA PHE A 297 21.89 19.01 -0.02
C PHE A 297 22.89 20.16 0.05
N ASN A 298 23.41 20.62 -1.08
CA ASN A 298 24.27 21.79 -1.09
C ASN A 298 23.49 23.10 -0.95
N LYS A 299 22.25 23.14 -1.45
CA LYS A 299 21.41 24.33 -1.45
C LYS A 299 20.21 24.11 -0.54
N ARG A 300 19.97 25.07 0.36
CA ARG A 300 18.78 25.08 1.22
C ARG A 300 17.47 25.04 0.40
N ALA A 301 17.44 25.72 -0.74
CA ALA A 301 16.30 25.74 -1.65
C ALA A 301 15.92 24.35 -2.17
N THR A 302 16.86 23.41 -2.30
CA THR A 302 16.57 22.02 -2.72
C THR A 302 15.77 21.29 -1.64
N LEU A 303 16.18 21.41 -0.38
CA LEU A 303 15.45 20.86 0.76
C LEU A 303 14.06 21.51 0.89
N ASP A 304 13.99 22.85 0.82
CA ASP A 304 12.71 23.56 0.92
C ASP A 304 11.75 23.15 -0.20
N SER A 305 12.26 22.96 -1.42
CA SER A 305 11.48 22.43 -2.55
C SER A 305 11.01 21.01 -2.26
N MET A 306 11.91 20.12 -1.82
CA MET A 306 11.58 18.73 -1.51
C MET A 306 10.44 18.61 -0.49
N LEU A 307 10.42 19.48 0.51
CA LEU A 307 9.41 19.47 1.57
C LEU A 307 8.16 20.30 1.22
N SER A 308 8.15 21.00 0.09
CA SER A 308 7.00 21.78 -0.40
C SER A 308 5.99 20.90 -1.14
N GLN A 309 4.71 21.27 -1.10
CA GLN A 309 3.66 20.53 -1.79
C GLN A 309 3.90 20.54 -3.32
N SER A 310 4.11 19.36 -3.90
CA SER A 310 4.29 19.15 -5.35
C SER A 310 3.01 18.66 -6.02
N HIS A 311 2.07 18.11 -5.26
CA HIS A 311 0.76 17.69 -5.76
C HIS A 311 -0.28 17.70 -4.65
N ALA A 312 -1.39 18.41 -4.85
CA ALA A 312 -2.52 18.41 -3.91
C ALA A 312 -3.58 17.39 -4.33
N MET A 313 -4.18 16.67 -3.37
CA MET A 313 -5.30 15.75 -3.66
C MET A 313 -6.64 16.46 -3.90
N GLY A 314 -6.67 17.77 -3.69
CA GLY A 314 -7.81 18.64 -3.89
C GLY A 314 -7.49 20.07 -3.46
N PRO A 315 -8.37 21.05 -3.73
CA PRO A 315 -8.17 22.41 -3.28
C PRO A 315 -7.96 22.49 -1.76
N GLN A 316 -6.80 23.00 -1.33
CA GLN A 316 -6.43 23.16 0.08
C GLN A 316 -6.40 21.85 0.89
N LEU A 317 -6.21 20.71 0.22
CA LEU A 317 -5.94 19.43 0.87
C LEU A 317 -4.45 19.09 0.82
N THR A 318 -4.06 18.18 1.70
CA THR A 318 -2.77 17.50 1.64
C THR A 318 -2.66 16.63 0.37
N GLY A 319 -1.45 16.24 0.05
CA GLY A 319 -1.09 15.33 -1.02
C GLY A 319 0.37 14.91 -0.89
N PHE A 320 1.19 15.25 -1.88
CA PHE A 320 2.60 14.88 -1.91
C PHE A 320 3.53 16.09 -1.89
N ALA A 321 4.72 15.88 -1.34
CA ALA A 321 5.84 16.80 -1.33
C ALA A 321 7.09 16.08 -1.87
N TYR A 322 7.29 16.14 -3.19
CA TYR A 322 8.38 15.48 -3.93
C TYR A 322 8.67 14.05 -3.44
N GLY A 323 7.62 13.24 -3.28
CA GLY A 323 7.72 11.84 -2.84
C GLY A 323 7.35 11.59 -1.38
N PHE A 324 7.41 12.61 -0.52
CA PHE A 324 6.82 12.53 0.80
C PHE A 324 5.29 12.62 0.74
N ILE A 325 4.63 11.94 1.65
CA ILE A 325 3.18 12.05 1.88
C ILE A 325 2.97 13.15 2.91
N GLU A 326 2.12 14.13 2.60
CA GLU A 326 1.76 15.17 3.56
C GLU A 326 0.82 14.64 4.64
N TRP A 327 1.07 15.06 5.87
CA TRP A 327 0.31 14.71 7.06
C TRP A 327 -0.48 15.92 7.57
N ASP A 328 -1.79 15.79 7.72
CA ASP A 328 -2.68 16.87 8.19
C ASP A 328 -2.77 16.93 9.73
N GLY A 329 -1.63 17.23 10.33
CA GLY A 329 -1.47 17.44 11.77
C GLY A 329 -1.87 18.84 12.24
N GLU A 330 -1.72 19.14 13.52
CA GLU A 330 -1.90 20.52 14.04
C GLU A 330 -1.06 21.53 13.24
N LYS A 331 0.16 21.10 12.90
CA LYS A 331 0.99 21.67 11.84
C LYS A 331 1.12 20.68 10.69
N ARG A 332 1.44 21.23 9.52
CA ARG A 332 1.72 20.44 8.33
C ARG A 332 2.94 19.55 8.57
N GLY A 333 2.72 18.24 8.54
CA GLY A 333 3.78 17.25 8.52
C GLY A 333 4.04 16.71 7.12
N VAL A 334 5.17 16.07 6.93
CA VAL A 334 5.49 15.25 5.75
C VAL A 334 6.19 13.98 6.21
N GLY A 335 5.98 12.87 5.51
CA GLY A 335 6.50 11.59 5.97
C GLY A 335 6.25 10.47 4.97
N HIS A 336 6.40 9.24 5.44
CA HIS A 336 6.00 8.05 4.70
C HIS A 336 5.78 6.89 5.68
N GLY A 337 4.78 6.05 5.42
CA GLY A 337 4.59 4.77 6.12
C GLY A 337 5.17 3.60 5.33
N GLY A 338 5.63 2.56 6.00
CA GLY A 338 6.24 1.39 5.38
C GLY A 338 5.57 0.10 5.85
N ASN A 339 5.42 -0.84 4.93
CA ASN A 339 5.01 -2.20 5.24
C ASN A 339 5.85 -3.17 4.40
N THR A 340 6.25 -4.27 5.01
CA THR A 340 6.71 -5.47 4.30
C THR A 340 5.84 -6.66 4.69
N ALA A 341 6.25 -7.89 4.38
CA ALA A 341 5.49 -9.07 4.78
C ALA A 341 5.31 -9.19 6.29
N ALA A 342 6.24 -8.68 7.12
CA ALA A 342 6.22 -8.94 8.56
C ALA A 342 6.64 -7.73 9.42
N PHE A 343 6.73 -6.54 8.83
CA PHE A 343 7.13 -5.30 9.51
C PHE A 343 6.25 -4.14 9.09
N SER A 344 6.06 -3.19 10.01
CA SER A 344 5.49 -1.87 9.75
C SER A 344 6.44 -0.78 10.22
N SER A 345 6.39 0.38 9.58
CA SER A 345 7.19 1.53 9.96
C SER A 345 6.49 2.84 9.65
N GLN A 346 6.88 3.88 10.35
CA GLN A 346 6.43 5.24 10.12
C GLN A 346 7.57 6.21 10.37
N ILE A 347 7.74 7.17 9.47
CA ILE A 347 8.51 8.38 9.71
C ILE A 347 7.67 9.58 9.33
N ASN A 348 7.53 10.54 10.26
CA ASN A 348 6.91 11.83 10.00
C ASN A 348 7.77 12.93 10.58
N ILE A 349 7.84 14.04 9.86
CA ILE A 349 8.50 15.25 10.32
C ILE A 349 7.53 16.43 10.22
N VAL A 350 7.68 17.38 11.13
CA VAL A 350 6.99 18.67 11.16
C VAL A 350 8.07 19.75 11.04
N PRO A 351 8.48 20.12 9.82
CA PRO A 351 9.67 20.94 9.60
C PRO A 351 9.61 22.31 10.30
N GLU A 352 8.43 22.94 10.33
CA GLU A 352 8.23 24.24 10.99
C GLU A 352 8.48 24.19 12.50
N GLU A 353 8.26 23.03 13.11
CA GLU A 353 8.49 22.81 14.55
C GLU A 353 9.76 22.02 14.83
N ARG A 354 10.52 21.63 13.80
CA ARG A 354 11.71 20.76 13.89
C ARG A 354 11.45 19.52 14.75
N PHE A 355 10.26 18.94 14.62
CA PHE A 355 9.84 17.75 15.37
C PHE A 355 9.71 16.55 14.42
N GLY A 356 10.12 15.36 14.85
CA GLY A 356 9.98 14.16 14.06
C GLY A 356 9.67 12.92 14.89
N VAL A 357 8.98 11.99 14.26
CA VAL A 357 8.49 10.74 14.83
C VAL A 357 9.01 9.61 13.96
N VAL A 358 9.70 8.64 14.56
CA VAL A 358 10.13 7.40 13.93
C VAL A 358 9.61 6.23 14.75
N ILE A 359 8.85 5.33 14.12
CA ILE A 359 8.24 4.17 14.77
C ILE A 359 8.47 2.96 13.87
N LEU A 360 9.05 1.89 14.41
CA LEU A 360 9.30 0.63 13.72
C LEU A 360 8.68 -0.52 14.51
N THR A 361 7.96 -1.44 13.84
CA THR A 361 7.37 -2.63 14.47
C THR A 361 7.69 -3.88 13.67
N ASN A 362 7.77 -5.02 14.35
CA ASN A 362 8.03 -6.33 13.75
C ASN A 362 6.77 -7.17 13.53
N VAL A 363 5.69 -6.50 13.11
CA VAL A 363 4.45 -7.11 12.62
C VAL A 363 3.91 -6.31 11.45
N ASN A 364 3.29 -6.98 10.46
CA ASN A 364 2.76 -6.30 9.28
C ASN A 364 1.41 -5.62 9.53
N SER A 365 1.11 -4.60 8.72
CA SER A 365 -0.16 -3.87 8.72
C SER A 365 -0.54 -3.29 10.09
N GLU A 366 0.45 -3.09 10.95
CA GLU A 366 0.22 -2.50 12.25
C GLU A 366 0.12 -0.98 12.14
N MET A 367 -1.05 -0.44 12.47
CA MET A 367 -1.43 0.96 12.27
C MET A 367 -1.70 1.71 13.57
N ASP A 368 -2.07 1.00 14.64
CA ASP A 368 -2.40 1.64 15.92
C ASP A 368 -1.16 2.29 16.52
N ILE A 369 -0.06 1.54 16.62
CA ILE A 369 1.24 2.06 17.05
C ILE A 369 1.85 3.00 16.01
N THR A 370 1.79 2.68 14.71
CA THR A 370 2.50 3.47 13.70
C THR A 370 1.79 4.79 13.37
N SER A 371 0.56 4.72 12.87
CA SER A 371 -0.23 5.90 12.51
C SER A 371 -0.89 6.53 13.73
N GLY A 372 -1.43 5.72 14.64
CA GLY A 372 -2.15 6.21 15.82
C GLY A 372 -1.26 6.99 16.78
N LEU A 373 -0.12 6.44 17.21
CA LEU A 373 0.80 7.20 18.08
C LEU A 373 1.36 8.45 17.38
N THR A 374 1.65 8.36 16.08
CA THR A 374 2.07 9.54 15.29
C THR A 374 1.00 10.64 15.30
N GLU A 375 -0.28 10.25 15.17
CA GLU A 375 -1.41 11.17 15.24
C GLU A 375 -1.54 11.82 16.62
N GLU A 376 -1.35 11.08 17.70
CA GLU A 376 -1.37 11.63 19.06
C GLU A 376 -0.20 12.59 19.34
N LEU A 377 0.97 12.36 18.73
CA LEU A 377 2.16 13.19 18.92
C LEU A 377 2.18 14.45 18.05
N ILE A 378 1.75 14.34 16.78
CA ILE A 378 1.72 15.47 15.84
C ILE A 378 0.39 16.23 15.90
N GLY A 379 -0.63 15.59 16.47
CA GLY A 379 -1.97 16.13 16.63
C GLY A 379 -2.76 16.10 15.33
N LYS A 380 -3.92 16.75 15.38
CA LYS A 380 -4.90 16.77 14.30
C LYS A 380 -5.15 18.20 13.91
N ARG A 381 -5.15 18.55 12.63
CA ARG A 381 -5.72 19.84 12.26
C ARG A 381 -7.22 19.88 12.62
N ILE A 382 -7.58 20.47 13.75
CA ILE A 382 -8.98 20.77 14.06
C ILE A 382 -9.29 22.07 13.33
N LYS A 383 -9.71 21.97 12.07
CA LYS A 383 -10.41 23.11 11.45
C LYS A 383 -11.70 23.25 12.24
N SER A 384 -11.87 24.35 12.98
CA SER A 384 -13.17 24.73 13.53
C SER A 384 -14.17 24.61 12.38
N LEU A 385 -15.05 23.60 12.42
CA LEU A 385 -15.96 23.29 11.32
C LEU A 385 -16.76 24.57 11.04
N PRO A 386 -16.52 25.30 9.93
CA PRO A 386 -17.52 26.23 9.49
C PRO A 386 -18.67 25.32 9.06
N VAL A 387 -19.74 25.27 9.85
CA VAL A 387 -21.01 24.79 9.32
C VAL A 387 -21.33 25.75 8.19
N GLY A 388 -21.11 25.31 6.96
CA GLY A 388 -21.41 26.09 5.77
C GLY A 388 -22.86 26.56 5.84
N GLY A 389 -23.07 27.84 5.52
CA GLY A 389 -24.41 28.38 5.31
C GLY A 389 -25.11 27.77 4.10
N ASP A 390 -26.17 28.41 3.62
CA ASP A 390 -27.15 27.90 2.64
C ASP A 390 -26.59 27.53 1.23
N ASP A 391 -25.28 27.60 0.98
CA ASP A 391 -24.62 27.45 -0.33
C ASP A 391 -23.78 26.15 -0.52
N LEU A 392 -23.99 25.10 0.30
CA LEU A 392 -23.31 23.81 0.08
C LEU A 392 -24.00 23.00 -1.05
N PRO A 393 -23.23 22.37 -1.97
CA PRO A 393 -23.77 21.41 -2.94
C PRO A 393 -24.55 20.27 -2.28
N ASP A 394 -25.59 19.77 -2.95
CA ASP A 394 -26.38 18.63 -2.46
C ASP A 394 -25.48 17.38 -2.38
N VAL A 395 -25.44 16.74 -1.20
CA VAL A 395 -24.69 15.50 -0.97
C VAL A 395 -25.14 14.35 -1.88
N LYS A 396 -26.35 14.42 -2.46
CA LYS A 396 -26.80 13.47 -3.48
C LYS A 396 -25.96 13.50 -4.75
N GLU A 397 -25.26 14.59 -5.04
CA GLU A 397 -24.37 14.66 -6.19
C GLU A 397 -23.14 13.76 -6.05
N VAL A 398 -22.77 13.39 -4.82
CA VAL A 398 -21.61 12.54 -4.53
C VAL A 398 -21.98 11.08 -4.22
N GLU A 399 -23.28 10.75 -4.19
CA GLU A 399 -23.74 9.37 -4.03
C GLU A 399 -23.26 8.47 -5.15
N GLY A 400 -22.84 7.26 -4.80
CA GLY A 400 -22.40 6.30 -5.81
C GLY A 400 -21.55 5.17 -5.28
N THR A 401 -20.97 4.45 -6.23
CA THR A 401 -20.02 3.37 -5.98
C THR A 401 -18.72 3.68 -6.70
N TYR A 402 -17.64 3.58 -5.96
CA TYR A 402 -16.31 3.98 -6.37
C TYR A 402 -15.35 2.81 -6.22
N ILE A 403 -14.30 2.84 -7.03
CA ILE A 403 -13.26 1.82 -7.11
C ILE A 403 -11.89 2.48 -7.00
N ALA A 404 -10.96 1.83 -6.30
CA ALA A 404 -9.60 2.31 -6.19
C ALA A 404 -8.93 2.39 -7.59
N ALA A 405 -8.38 3.54 -7.93
CA ALA A 405 -7.54 3.79 -9.10
C ALA A 405 -6.29 2.92 -9.07
N ARG A 406 -5.68 2.75 -7.90
CA ARG A 406 -4.64 1.75 -7.66
C ARG A 406 -5.25 0.35 -7.66
N ARG A 407 -5.21 -0.31 -8.81
CA ARG A 407 -5.61 -1.71 -8.98
C ARG A 407 -4.93 -2.30 -10.21
N MET A 408 -5.08 -3.62 -10.37
CA MET A 408 -4.78 -4.30 -11.63
C MET A 408 -5.97 -4.09 -12.58
N HIS A 409 -5.72 -3.64 -13.79
CA HIS A 409 -6.74 -3.48 -14.84
C HIS A 409 -6.70 -4.64 -15.85
N ASN A 410 -5.60 -5.39 -15.88
CA ASN A 410 -5.37 -6.46 -16.84
C ASN A 410 -5.28 -7.83 -16.17
N GLY A 411 -5.73 -8.84 -16.90
CA GLY A 411 -5.72 -10.23 -16.46
C GLY A 411 -6.73 -10.54 -15.35
N PHE A 412 -6.72 -11.79 -14.89
CA PHE A 412 -7.76 -12.29 -13.99
C PHE A 412 -7.82 -11.59 -12.63
N LEU A 413 -6.74 -10.89 -12.24
CA LEU A 413 -6.69 -10.13 -11.01
C LEU A 413 -7.48 -8.82 -11.06
N GLU A 414 -7.96 -8.40 -12.23
CA GLU A 414 -8.88 -7.27 -12.37
C GLU A 414 -10.08 -7.39 -11.42
N ILE A 415 -10.59 -8.61 -11.22
CA ILE A 415 -11.74 -8.87 -10.34
C ILE A 415 -11.51 -8.45 -8.89
N TYR A 416 -10.27 -8.46 -8.40
CA TYR A 416 -9.96 -8.13 -7.01
C TYR A 416 -10.30 -6.67 -6.67
N GLY A 417 -10.16 -5.75 -7.64
CA GLY A 417 -10.55 -4.36 -7.46
C GLY A 417 -12.06 -4.17 -7.21
N TYR A 418 -12.89 -5.14 -7.63
CA TYR A 418 -14.34 -5.10 -7.46
C TYR A 418 -14.84 -5.78 -6.17
N LEU A 419 -13.95 -6.39 -5.39
CA LEU A 419 -14.31 -7.02 -4.12
C LEU A 419 -14.44 -6.00 -2.97
N ASN A 420 -13.74 -4.87 -3.09
CA ASN A 420 -13.67 -3.83 -2.06
C ASN A 420 -14.07 -2.47 -2.65
N LEU A 421 -15.32 -2.38 -3.10
CA LEU A 421 -15.87 -1.11 -3.60
C LEU A 421 -16.18 -0.18 -2.43
N LEU A 422 -15.89 1.10 -2.63
CA LEU A 422 -16.29 2.17 -1.72
C LEU A 422 -17.69 2.63 -2.12
N LYS A 423 -18.65 2.49 -1.22
CA LYS A 423 -20.01 3.01 -1.40
C LYS A 423 -20.16 4.33 -0.64
N VAL A 424 -20.80 5.30 -1.28
CA VAL A 424 -21.13 6.61 -0.69
C VAL A 424 -22.65 6.77 -0.74
N GLU A 425 -23.26 6.99 0.42
CA GLU A 425 -24.71 7.20 0.57
C GLU A 425 -24.97 8.52 1.30
N ALA A 426 -25.95 9.30 0.85
CA ALA A 426 -26.40 10.50 1.54
C ALA A 426 -27.26 10.11 2.74
N LEU A 427 -26.97 10.68 3.91
CA LEU A 427 -27.74 10.43 5.14
C LEU A 427 -28.63 11.63 5.53
N GLU A 428 -28.04 12.81 5.53
CA GLU A 428 -28.65 14.10 5.89
C GLU A 428 -28.18 15.17 4.88
N PRO A 429 -28.78 16.37 4.82
CA PRO A 429 -28.46 17.38 3.78
C PRO A 429 -26.97 17.72 3.63
N ASN A 430 -26.16 17.51 4.66
CA ASN A 430 -24.72 17.76 4.68
C ASN A 430 -23.90 16.55 5.15
N LYS A 431 -24.47 15.35 5.20
CA LYS A 431 -23.76 14.14 5.67
C LYS A 431 -23.80 13.01 4.65
N ILE A 432 -22.66 12.33 4.57
CA ILE A 432 -22.53 11.09 3.81
C ILE A 432 -22.07 9.96 4.72
N GLN A 433 -22.44 8.74 4.35
CA GLN A 433 -21.86 7.52 4.88
C GLN A 433 -21.00 6.86 3.81
N LEU A 434 -19.77 6.55 4.20
CA LEU A 434 -18.90 5.65 3.46
C LEU A 434 -19.12 4.23 3.98
N SER A 435 -19.11 3.26 3.07
CA SER A 435 -19.09 1.84 3.41
C SER A 435 -18.10 1.09 2.53
N MET A 436 -17.22 0.30 3.12
CA MET A 436 -16.25 -0.54 2.41
C MET A 436 -15.86 -1.74 3.28
N ALA A 437 -15.84 -2.94 2.69
CA ALA A 437 -15.43 -4.18 3.38
C ALA A 437 -16.16 -4.43 4.72
N GLY A 438 -17.43 -4.03 4.84
CA GLY A 438 -18.23 -4.18 6.07
C GLY A 438 -17.95 -3.15 7.16
N GLN A 439 -17.02 -2.23 6.93
CA GLN A 439 -16.76 -1.08 7.79
C GLN A 439 -17.51 0.15 7.28
N THR A 440 -17.75 1.12 8.16
CA THR A 440 -18.48 2.35 7.83
C THR A 440 -17.81 3.58 8.42
N SER A 441 -18.10 4.74 7.83
CA SER A 441 -17.68 6.02 8.36
C SER A 441 -18.66 7.13 7.97
N THR A 442 -18.96 8.02 8.90
CA THR A 442 -19.82 9.18 8.69
C THR A 442 -18.95 10.41 8.52
N LEU A 443 -19.22 11.19 7.46
CA LEU A 443 -18.52 12.45 7.18
C LEU A 443 -19.53 13.58 7.00
N VAL A 444 -19.14 14.77 7.46
CA VAL A 444 -19.91 16.02 7.30
C VAL A 444 -19.24 16.88 6.24
N GLN A 445 -20.04 17.48 5.37
CA GLN A 445 -19.58 18.46 4.39
C GLN A 445 -19.24 19.78 5.07
N THR A 446 -17.98 20.20 4.96
CA THR A 446 -17.48 21.43 5.60
C THR A 446 -17.29 22.57 4.59
N ARG A 447 -17.02 22.22 3.33
CA ARG A 447 -16.86 23.13 2.19
C ARG A 447 -17.43 22.46 0.93
N PRO A 448 -17.65 23.19 -0.18
CA PRO A 448 -18.11 22.57 -1.43
C PRO A 448 -17.29 21.33 -1.80
N TYR A 449 -17.97 20.17 -1.80
CA TYR A 449 -17.41 18.84 -2.05
C TYR A 449 -16.28 18.38 -1.14
N VAL A 450 -16.03 19.03 0.00
CA VAL A 450 -15.05 18.59 1.01
C VAL A 450 -15.78 18.08 2.25
N PHE A 451 -15.46 16.86 2.63
CA PHE A 451 -16.08 16.12 3.71
C PHE A 451 -15.03 15.74 4.74
N GLU A 452 -15.36 15.93 6.01
CA GLU A 452 -14.50 15.59 7.15
C GLU A 452 -15.18 14.53 8.01
N ARG A 453 -14.43 13.50 8.38
CA ARG A 453 -14.89 12.38 9.19
C ARG A 453 -15.28 12.83 10.59
N THR A 454 -16.49 12.48 11.00
CA THR A 454 -16.97 12.65 12.37
C THR A 454 -16.93 11.35 13.15
N GLU A 455 -17.22 10.23 12.48
CA GLU A 455 -17.29 8.91 13.11
C GLU A 455 -16.73 7.85 12.16
N SER A 456 -16.10 6.82 12.72
CA SER A 456 -15.66 5.62 12.00
C SER A 456 -15.93 4.37 12.82
N GLN A 457 -16.19 3.28 12.11
CA GLN A 457 -16.29 1.95 12.67
C GLN A 457 -15.36 1.02 11.88
N GLY A 458 -14.14 0.89 12.38
CA GLY A 458 -13.14 -0.04 11.89
C GLY A 458 -11.88 0.62 11.34
N ALA A 459 -10.78 -0.12 11.47
CA ALA A 459 -9.42 0.37 11.24
C ALA A 459 -9.17 0.97 9.84
N ILE A 460 -9.90 0.55 8.80
CA ILE A 460 -9.77 1.14 7.45
C ILE A 460 -10.12 2.62 7.50
N PHE A 461 -11.23 2.95 8.16
CA PHE A 461 -11.69 4.32 8.24
C PHE A 461 -11.08 5.08 9.40
N ASP A 462 -10.49 4.42 10.40
CA ASP A 462 -9.81 5.08 11.54
C ASP A 462 -8.50 5.77 11.13
N TYR A 463 -7.79 5.22 10.14
CA TYR A 463 -6.49 5.75 9.68
C TYR A 463 -6.50 6.29 8.24
N HIS A 464 -7.60 6.10 7.51
CA HIS A 464 -7.76 6.62 6.15
C HIS A 464 -9.05 7.44 6.01
N PHE A 465 -9.20 8.14 4.89
CA PHE A 465 -10.42 8.89 4.54
C PHE A 465 -10.87 9.94 5.56
N ARG A 466 -9.95 10.46 6.37
CA ARG A 466 -10.25 11.52 7.34
C ARG A 466 -10.84 12.77 6.68
N THR A 467 -10.28 13.15 5.55
CA THR A 467 -10.82 14.21 4.70
C THR A 467 -10.94 13.68 3.28
N ILE A 468 -12.12 13.88 2.68
CA ILE A 468 -12.37 13.54 1.27
C ILE A 468 -12.79 14.79 0.52
N TYR A 469 -12.17 15.02 -0.62
CA TYR A 469 -12.64 15.94 -1.64
C TYR A 469 -13.20 15.17 -2.83
N PHE A 470 -14.38 15.56 -3.30
CA PHE A 470 -14.96 15.07 -4.54
C PHE A 470 -14.71 16.11 -5.63
N GLU A 471 -13.98 15.73 -6.68
CA GLU A 471 -13.92 16.56 -7.88
C GLU A 471 -15.18 16.29 -8.71
N ALA A 472 -16.14 17.20 -8.61
CA ALA A 472 -17.36 17.16 -9.39
C ALA A 472 -17.31 18.18 -10.55
N ALA A 473 -17.75 17.75 -11.73
CA ALA A 473 -17.94 18.60 -12.88
C ALA A 473 -19.26 18.24 -13.57
N ASN A 474 -20.08 19.26 -13.90
CA ASN A 474 -21.38 19.09 -14.53
C ASN A 474 -22.32 18.12 -13.77
N GLY A 475 -22.35 18.22 -12.43
CA GLY A 475 -23.19 17.37 -11.57
C GLY A 475 -22.77 15.90 -11.54
N LYS A 476 -21.54 15.56 -11.95
CA LYS A 476 -20.98 14.21 -11.84
C LYS A 476 -19.61 14.24 -11.21
N VAL A 477 -19.40 13.36 -10.22
CA VAL A 477 -18.08 13.10 -9.65
C VAL A 477 -17.18 12.46 -10.71
N GLN A 478 -16.00 13.04 -10.89
CA GLN A 478 -14.94 12.53 -11.75
C GLN A 478 -13.92 11.70 -10.96
N ARG A 479 -13.60 12.15 -9.73
CA ARG A 479 -12.69 11.45 -8.81
C ARG A 479 -12.89 11.89 -7.36
N LEU A 480 -12.36 11.10 -6.44
CA LEU A 480 -12.22 11.42 -5.03
C LEU A 480 -10.74 11.60 -4.69
N SER A 481 -10.44 12.43 -3.70
CA SER A 481 -9.12 12.43 -3.05
C SER A 481 -8.85 11.07 -2.40
N GLY A 482 -7.64 10.52 -2.57
CA GLY A 482 -7.30 9.19 -2.05
C GLY A 482 -7.38 8.07 -3.09
N ASP A 483 -7.12 8.38 -4.36
CA ASP A 483 -7.04 7.42 -5.46
C ASP A 483 -8.34 6.64 -5.72
N PHE A 484 -9.55 7.22 -5.59
CA PHE A 484 -10.83 6.56 -5.96
C PHE A 484 -11.51 7.21 -7.16
N LEU A 485 -12.13 6.36 -8.00
CA LEU A 485 -12.82 6.76 -9.22
C LEU A 485 -14.23 6.17 -9.27
N PRO A 486 -15.19 6.81 -9.96
CA PRO A 486 -16.47 6.17 -10.28
C PRO A 486 -16.27 4.83 -10.99
N LEU A 487 -17.21 3.91 -10.82
CA LEU A 487 -17.19 2.64 -11.56
C LEU A 487 -17.06 2.89 -13.08
N PRO A 488 -16.13 2.19 -13.76
CA PRO A 488 -15.90 2.40 -15.18
C PRO A 488 -17.11 1.94 -16.00
N GLY A 489 -17.27 2.54 -17.19
CA GLY A 489 -18.31 2.15 -18.15
C GLY A 489 -18.28 0.64 -18.43
N GLY A 490 -19.44 0.00 -18.37
CA GLY A 490 -19.57 -1.45 -18.56
C GLY A 490 -19.34 -2.30 -17.32
N ARG A 491 -18.98 -1.71 -16.17
CA ARG A 491 -18.79 -2.41 -14.88
C ARG A 491 -19.74 -1.86 -13.81
N THR A 492 -21.00 -1.61 -14.19
CA THR A 492 -22.04 -1.11 -13.27
C THR A 492 -22.47 -2.17 -12.26
N MET A 493 -23.09 -1.77 -11.14
CA MET A 493 -23.57 -2.73 -10.14
C MET A 493 -24.54 -3.79 -10.70
N PRO A 494 -25.58 -3.45 -11.50
CA PRO A 494 -26.43 -4.48 -12.12
C PRO A 494 -25.65 -5.47 -12.99
N TRP A 495 -24.63 -4.97 -13.69
CA TRP A 495 -23.77 -5.79 -14.53
C TRP A 495 -22.89 -6.75 -13.70
N LEU A 496 -22.28 -6.25 -12.62
CA LEU A 496 -21.46 -7.05 -11.70
C LEU A 496 -22.31 -8.16 -11.05
N LEU A 497 -23.51 -7.82 -10.59
CA LEU A 497 -24.45 -8.78 -10.00
C LEU A 497 -24.92 -9.84 -11.01
N THR A 498 -25.12 -9.45 -12.27
CA THR A 498 -25.47 -10.39 -13.35
C THR A 498 -24.36 -11.41 -13.56
N PHE A 499 -23.11 -10.96 -13.69
CA PHE A 499 -21.97 -11.87 -13.86
C PHE A 499 -21.73 -12.75 -12.63
N LEU A 500 -21.97 -12.23 -11.43
CA LEU A 500 -21.91 -13.01 -10.20
C LEU A 500 -22.99 -14.11 -10.20
N ALA A 501 -24.24 -13.79 -10.55
CA ALA A 501 -25.31 -14.77 -10.64
C ALA A 501 -25.00 -15.87 -11.68
N VAL A 502 -24.51 -15.49 -12.86
CA VAL A 502 -24.10 -16.44 -13.90
C VAL A 502 -22.96 -17.33 -13.42
N ALA A 503 -21.97 -16.76 -12.71
CA ALA A 503 -20.86 -17.52 -12.14
C ALA A 503 -21.35 -18.53 -11.08
N VAL A 504 -22.26 -18.13 -10.18
CA VAL A 504 -22.85 -19.00 -9.16
C VAL A 504 -23.66 -20.14 -9.77
N ILE A 505 -24.51 -19.85 -10.74
CA ILE A 505 -25.32 -20.86 -11.45
C ILE A 505 -24.39 -21.86 -12.16
N SER A 506 -23.41 -21.35 -12.89
CA SER A 506 -22.47 -22.18 -13.65
C SER A 506 -21.61 -23.06 -12.74
N THR A 507 -21.11 -22.48 -11.65
CA THR A 507 -20.32 -23.21 -10.64
C THR A 507 -21.16 -24.32 -10.01
N SER A 508 -22.37 -24.00 -9.56
CA SER A 508 -23.28 -24.97 -8.94
C SER A 508 -23.57 -26.14 -9.90
N TYR A 509 -23.85 -25.82 -11.17
CA TYR A 509 -24.09 -26.84 -12.19
C TYR A 509 -22.90 -27.78 -12.38
N PHE A 510 -21.69 -27.25 -12.56
CA PHE A 510 -20.50 -28.07 -12.84
C PHE A 510 -19.87 -28.73 -11.62
N VAL A 511 -20.25 -28.34 -10.40
CA VAL A 511 -19.95 -29.09 -9.17
C VAL A 511 -20.89 -30.29 -9.02
N ILE A 512 -22.18 -30.11 -9.35
CA ILE A 512 -23.20 -31.17 -9.20
C ILE A 512 -23.17 -32.17 -10.38
N ALA A 513 -22.89 -31.72 -11.60
CA ALA A 513 -22.96 -32.55 -12.81
C ALA A 513 -22.10 -33.83 -12.76
N PRO A 514 -20.84 -33.83 -12.29
CA PRO A 514 -20.05 -35.04 -12.13
C PRO A 514 -20.65 -36.06 -11.15
N ILE A 515 -21.26 -35.59 -10.06
CA ILE A 515 -21.94 -36.44 -9.08
C ILE A 515 -23.16 -37.09 -9.73
N ALA A 516 -23.96 -36.31 -10.45
CA ALA A 516 -25.10 -36.82 -11.21
C ALA A 516 -24.68 -37.86 -12.27
N LEU A 517 -23.57 -37.62 -12.97
CA LEU A 517 -22.99 -38.58 -13.92
C LEU A 517 -22.53 -39.87 -13.24
N LEU A 518 -21.89 -39.78 -12.07
CA LEU A 518 -21.45 -40.94 -11.30
C LEU A 518 -22.64 -41.78 -10.83
N VAL A 519 -23.65 -41.14 -10.24
CA VAL A 519 -24.88 -41.81 -9.80
C VAL A 519 -25.58 -42.48 -10.98
N ARG A 520 -25.72 -41.77 -12.11
CA ARG A 520 -26.29 -42.32 -13.34
C ARG A 520 -25.50 -43.52 -13.85
N ARG A 521 -24.17 -43.47 -13.82
CA ARG A 521 -23.29 -44.57 -14.25
C ARG A 521 -23.47 -45.80 -13.36
N LEU A 522 -23.54 -45.63 -12.04
CA LEU A 522 -23.78 -46.72 -11.10
C LEU A 522 -25.16 -47.36 -11.31
N TRP A 523 -26.17 -46.54 -11.59
CA TRP A 523 -27.54 -47.00 -11.85
C TRP A 523 -27.68 -47.72 -13.20
N GLN A 524 -27.03 -47.21 -14.25
CA GLN A 524 -27.00 -47.82 -15.58
C GLN A 524 -26.20 -49.13 -15.60
N LYS A 525 -25.10 -49.22 -14.84
CA LYS A 525 -24.33 -50.47 -14.67
C LYS A 525 -25.21 -51.58 -14.07
N LYS A 526 -26.08 -51.24 -13.12
CA LYS A 526 -27.06 -52.19 -12.55
C LYS A 526 -28.13 -52.64 -13.56
N ARG A 527 -28.39 -51.87 -14.63
CA ARG A 527 -29.47 -52.10 -15.61
C ARG A 527 -29.00 -52.51 -17.01
N GLY A 528 -27.69 -52.74 -17.22
CA GLY A 528 -27.15 -53.25 -18.49
C GLY A 528 -27.20 -52.28 -19.68
N PHE A 529 -27.36 -50.97 -19.45
CA PHE A 529 -27.41 -49.97 -20.53
C PHE A 529 -26.04 -49.75 -21.20
N LYS A 530 -25.98 -49.77 -22.54
CA LYS A 530 -24.79 -49.39 -23.33
C LYS A 530 -24.67 -47.86 -23.45
N TYR A 531 -23.45 -47.34 -23.33
CA TYR A 531 -23.14 -45.91 -23.50
C TYR A 531 -23.11 -45.55 -25.00
N ASP A 532 -23.93 -44.59 -25.43
CA ASP A 532 -23.87 -44.06 -26.80
C ASP A 532 -22.77 -42.98 -26.93
N GLU A 533 -22.36 -42.67 -28.16
CA GLU A 533 -21.35 -41.63 -28.40
C GLU A 533 -21.77 -40.26 -27.88
N THR A 534 -23.06 -39.94 -27.89
CA THR A 534 -23.58 -38.66 -27.42
C THR A 534 -23.41 -38.46 -25.92
N SER A 535 -23.64 -39.51 -25.13
CA SER A 535 -23.40 -39.49 -23.69
C SER A 535 -21.91 -39.27 -23.39
N LYS A 536 -21.00 -39.70 -24.28
CA LYS A 536 -19.56 -39.38 -24.15
C LYS A 536 -19.29 -37.89 -24.39
N ILE A 537 -19.89 -37.28 -25.43
CA ILE A 537 -19.75 -35.85 -25.72
C ILE A 537 -20.26 -35.00 -24.55
N VAL A 538 -21.47 -35.29 -24.04
CA VAL A 538 -22.05 -34.58 -22.88
C VAL A 538 -21.18 -34.75 -21.64
N THR A 539 -20.73 -35.98 -21.37
CA THR A 539 -19.83 -36.26 -20.24
C THR A 539 -18.55 -35.44 -20.34
N PHE A 540 -17.93 -35.40 -21.53
CA PHE A 540 -16.68 -34.65 -21.72
C PHE A 540 -16.89 -33.13 -21.61
N MET A 541 -18.02 -32.59 -22.10
CA MET A 541 -18.39 -31.19 -21.89
C MET A 541 -18.58 -30.86 -20.41
N MET A 542 -19.25 -31.74 -19.66
CA MET A 542 -19.39 -31.60 -18.20
C MET A 542 -18.03 -31.63 -17.51
N LEU A 543 -17.14 -32.55 -17.88
CA LEU A 543 -15.77 -32.62 -17.36
C LEU A 543 -14.95 -31.37 -17.70
N CYS A 544 -15.12 -30.78 -18.89
CA CYS A 544 -14.48 -29.51 -19.25
C CYS A 544 -14.95 -28.38 -18.34
N GLY A 545 -16.27 -28.23 -18.14
CA GLY A 545 -16.83 -27.22 -17.24
C GLY A 545 -16.38 -27.41 -15.80
N THR A 546 -16.40 -28.65 -15.29
CA THR A 546 -15.87 -28.98 -13.95
C THR A 546 -14.38 -28.68 -13.84
N GLY A 547 -13.60 -29.03 -14.87
CA GLY A 547 -12.17 -28.73 -14.93
C GLY A 547 -11.88 -27.24 -14.86
N LEU A 548 -12.68 -26.41 -15.55
CA LEU A 548 -12.59 -24.96 -15.48
C LEU A 548 -12.89 -24.47 -14.05
N ILE A 549 -13.97 -24.95 -13.42
CA ILE A 549 -14.31 -24.56 -12.03
C ILE A 549 -13.19 -24.94 -11.06
N ILE A 550 -12.72 -26.19 -11.10
CA ILE A 550 -11.67 -26.66 -10.19
C ILE A 550 -10.37 -25.89 -10.40
N ASN A 551 -9.95 -25.68 -11.65
CA ASN A 551 -8.72 -24.95 -11.96
C ASN A 551 -8.78 -23.51 -11.44
N ASN A 552 -9.91 -22.81 -11.63
CA ASN A 552 -10.06 -21.44 -11.18
C ASN A 552 -10.27 -21.33 -9.66
N ALA A 553 -10.86 -22.34 -9.02
CA ALA A 553 -10.92 -22.43 -7.55
C ALA A 553 -9.53 -22.64 -6.95
N LEU A 554 -8.69 -23.50 -7.55
CA LEU A 554 -7.30 -23.68 -7.15
C LEU A 554 -6.47 -22.40 -7.36
N LEU A 555 -6.69 -21.73 -8.49
CA LEU A 555 -6.09 -20.44 -8.81
C LEU A 555 -6.43 -19.39 -7.74
N ALA A 556 -7.72 -19.23 -7.40
CA ALA A 556 -8.18 -18.31 -6.38
C ALA A 556 -7.64 -18.67 -4.99
N MET A 557 -7.69 -19.95 -4.59
CA MET A 557 -7.15 -20.43 -3.32
C MET A 557 -5.64 -20.15 -3.21
N ARG A 558 -4.88 -20.37 -4.28
CA ARG A 558 -3.45 -20.09 -4.32
C ARG A 558 -3.16 -18.61 -4.08
N MET A 559 -3.90 -17.72 -4.73
CA MET A 559 -3.76 -16.27 -4.58
C MET A 559 -4.22 -15.76 -3.21
N LEU A 560 -5.28 -16.33 -2.64
CA LEU A 560 -5.76 -15.98 -1.29
C LEU A 560 -4.81 -16.46 -0.19
N TYR A 561 -4.16 -17.61 -0.39
CA TYR A 561 -3.18 -18.13 0.56
C TYR A 561 -1.85 -17.39 0.51
N ASN A 562 -1.38 -17.06 -0.70
CA ASN A 562 -0.17 -16.27 -0.92
C ASN A 562 -0.34 -15.47 -2.22
N ASN A 563 -0.41 -14.14 -2.09
CA ASN A 563 -0.54 -13.21 -3.21
C ASN A 563 0.80 -12.78 -3.83
N TYR A 564 1.94 -13.12 -3.21
CA TYR A 564 3.31 -12.83 -3.69
C TYR A 564 3.88 -13.96 -4.56
N ARG A 565 3.04 -14.58 -5.40
CA ARG A 565 3.45 -15.70 -6.26
C ARG A 565 4.14 -15.22 -7.52
N SER A 566 4.98 -16.09 -8.09
CA SER A 566 5.60 -15.82 -9.38
C SER A 566 4.60 -15.91 -10.53
N PHE A 567 4.80 -15.13 -11.59
CA PHE A 567 3.95 -15.24 -12.78
C PHE A 567 3.99 -16.65 -13.42
N SER A 568 5.14 -17.31 -13.37
CA SER A 568 5.33 -18.68 -13.87
C SER A 568 4.40 -19.69 -13.19
N GLU A 569 4.15 -19.55 -11.90
CA GLU A 569 3.21 -20.40 -11.17
C GLU A 569 1.77 -20.22 -11.66
N MET A 570 1.42 -19.01 -12.11
CA MET A 570 0.07 -18.69 -12.54
C MET A 570 -0.19 -19.06 -14.00
N ARG A 571 0.85 -19.03 -14.82
CA ARG A 571 0.79 -19.35 -16.26
C ARG A 571 0.17 -20.71 -16.55
N ILE A 572 0.46 -21.73 -15.72
CA ILE A 572 -0.09 -23.09 -15.91
C ILE A 572 -1.63 -23.10 -15.84
N HIS A 573 -2.21 -22.29 -14.95
CA HIS A 573 -3.65 -22.20 -14.78
C HIS A 573 -4.32 -21.54 -16.00
N ILE A 574 -3.68 -20.51 -16.56
CA ILE A 574 -4.16 -19.82 -17.77
C ILE A 574 -4.06 -20.76 -18.99
N LEU A 575 -2.98 -21.52 -19.13
CA LEU A 575 -2.83 -22.52 -20.21
C LEU A 575 -3.86 -23.65 -20.10
N LEU A 576 -4.14 -24.12 -18.88
CA LEU A 576 -5.15 -25.14 -18.65
C LEU A 576 -6.55 -24.61 -19.00
N ASN A 577 -6.88 -23.38 -18.58
CA ASN A 577 -8.14 -22.72 -18.97
C ASN A 577 -8.28 -22.66 -20.50
N ASN A 578 -7.24 -22.19 -21.21
CA ASN A 578 -7.26 -22.12 -22.68
C ASN A 578 -7.44 -23.50 -23.32
N SER A 579 -6.78 -24.53 -22.80
CA SER A 579 -6.88 -25.90 -23.32
C SER A 579 -8.27 -26.49 -23.13
N LEU A 580 -8.92 -26.25 -21.98
CA LEU A 580 -10.28 -26.69 -21.69
C LEU A 580 -11.33 -25.95 -22.53
N VAL A 581 -11.14 -24.64 -22.77
CA VAL A 581 -11.99 -23.85 -23.66
C VAL A 581 -11.85 -24.32 -25.11
N ALA A 582 -10.63 -24.56 -25.59
CA ALA A 582 -10.39 -25.09 -26.94
C ALA A 582 -11.02 -26.48 -27.11
N SER A 583 -10.91 -27.35 -26.10
CA SER A 583 -11.55 -28.67 -26.10
C SER A 583 -13.07 -28.55 -26.18
N THR A 584 -13.65 -27.60 -25.43
CA THR A 584 -15.09 -27.31 -25.48
C THR A 584 -15.53 -26.87 -26.88
N ALA A 585 -14.78 -25.96 -27.52
CA ALA A 585 -15.07 -25.49 -28.87
C ALA A 585 -15.07 -26.64 -29.89
N LEU A 586 -14.08 -27.55 -29.81
CA LEU A 586 -14.03 -28.74 -30.66
C LEU A 586 -15.24 -29.66 -30.46
N LEU A 587 -15.67 -29.88 -29.22
CA LEU A 587 -16.85 -30.69 -28.92
C LEU A 587 -18.13 -30.04 -29.44
N LEU A 588 -18.26 -28.72 -29.36
CA LEU A 588 -19.39 -27.99 -29.93
C LEU A 588 -19.45 -28.14 -31.45
N ILE A 589 -18.31 -28.05 -32.14
CA ILE A 589 -18.24 -28.28 -33.60
C ILE A 589 -18.65 -29.72 -33.94
N LEU A 590 -18.15 -30.71 -33.21
CA LEU A 590 -18.53 -32.12 -33.39
C LEU A 590 -20.03 -32.33 -33.14
N LEU A 591 -20.57 -31.69 -32.11
CA LEU A 591 -21.98 -31.76 -31.77
C LEU A 591 -22.87 -31.19 -32.88
N VAL A 592 -22.53 -30.01 -33.41
CA VAL A 592 -23.26 -29.37 -34.51
C VAL A 592 -23.22 -30.23 -35.77
N ARG A 593 -22.02 -30.72 -36.16
CA ARG A 593 -21.86 -31.58 -37.35
C ARG A 593 -22.65 -32.86 -37.27
N ARG A 594 -22.84 -33.40 -36.07
CA ARG A 594 -23.53 -34.67 -35.87
C ARG A 594 -24.97 -34.50 -35.38
N TRP A 595 -25.49 -33.28 -35.19
CA TRP A 595 -26.75 -33.01 -34.50
C TRP A 595 -27.94 -33.88 -34.97
N GLN A 596 -28.10 -34.03 -36.30
CA GLN A 596 -29.16 -34.86 -36.87
C GLN A 596 -28.92 -36.37 -36.76
N ALA A 597 -27.66 -36.79 -36.67
CA ALA A 597 -27.25 -38.19 -36.47
C ALA A 597 -27.32 -38.62 -35.00
N LEU A 598 -27.49 -37.68 -34.06
CA LEU A 598 -27.66 -37.99 -32.64
C LEU A 598 -29.11 -38.47 -32.41
N GLY A 599 -29.29 -39.77 -32.22
CA GLY A 599 -30.58 -40.43 -31.92
C GLY A 599 -31.14 -40.09 -30.52
N LEU A 600 -31.22 -38.80 -30.19
CA LEU A 600 -31.55 -38.29 -28.86
C LEU A 600 -33.05 -38.19 -28.61
N SER A 601 -33.48 -38.57 -27.41
CA SER A 601 -34.80 -38.25 -26.89
C SER A 601 -34.95 -36.74 -26.64
N LYS A 602 -36.20 -36.25 -26.58
CA LYS A 602 -36.47 -34.83 -26.28
C LYS A 602 -35.81 -34.38 -24.97
N ALA A 603 -35.89 -35.20 -23.92
CA ALA A 603 -35.29 -34.89 -22.62
C ALA A 603 -33.75 -34.79 -22.69
N GLN A 604 -33.10 -35.66 -23.47
CA GLN A 604 -31.64 -35.61 -23.65
C GLN A 604 -31.20 -34.39 -24.46
N LYS A 605 -31.98 -33.99 -25.48
CA LYS A 605 -31.73 -32.74 -26.23
C LYS A 605 -31.81 -31.53 -25.32
N VAL A 606 -32.81 -31.47 -24.45
CA VAL A 606 -32.96 -30.39 -23.47
C VAL A 606 -31.76 -30.34 -22.50
N LEU A 607 -31.38 -31.47 -21.89
CA LEU A 607 -30.24 -31.50 -20.97
C LEU A 607 -28.93 -31.09 -21.64
N LEU A 608 -28.70 -31.53 -22.88
CA LEU A 608 -27.55 -31.15 -23.68
C LEU A 608 -27.54 -29.65 -23.96
N LEU A 609 -28.66 -29.07 -24.39
CA LEU A 609 -28.79 -27.63 -24.63
C LEU A 609 -28.54 -26.82 -23.35
N VAL A 610 -29.05 -27.28 -22.20
CA VAL A 610 -28.78 -26.66 -20.89
C VAL A 610 -27.29 -26.74 -20.55
N THR A 611 -26.66 -27.91 -20.72
CA THR A 611 -25.22 -28.09 -20.48
C THR A 611 -24.39 -27.13 -21.32
N VAL A 612 -24.69 -27.06 -22.62
CA VAL A 612 -24.02 -26.17 -23.58
C VAL A 612 -24.24 -24.71 -23.19
N GLY A 613 -25.48 -24.31 -22.89
CA GLY A 613 -25.81 -22.95 -22.49
C GLY A 613 -25.06 -22.51 -21.24
N ILE A 614 -25.03 -23.35 -20.21
CA ILE A 614 -24.30 -23.05 -18.96
C ILE A 614 -22.78 -23.05 -19.18
N LEU A 615 -22.25 -23.94 -20.03
CA LEU A 615 -20.82 -23.95 -20.35
C LEU A 615 -20.39 -22.68 -21.11
N VAL A 616 -21.19 -22.26 -22.09
CA VAL A 616 -20.96 -21.01 -22.84
C VAL A 616 -21.04 -19.81 -21.88
N ALA A 617 -22.00 -19.80 -20.95
CA ALA A 617 -22.12 -18.77 -19.95
C ALA A 617 -20.89 -18.72 -19.01
N LEU A 618 -20.39 -19.88 -18.56
CA LEU A 618 -19.15 -19.97 -17.79
C LEU A 618 -17.96 -19.41 -18.57
N ILE A 619 -17.81 -19.79 -19.84
CA ILE A 619 -16.73 -19.29 -20.70
C ILE A 619 -16.84 -17.77 -20.89
N ALA A 620 -18.06 -17.24 -21.05
CA ALA A 620 -18.28 -15.81 -21.13
C ALA A 620 -17.84 -15.09 -19.84
N VAL A 621 -18.12 -15.65 -18.65
CA VAL A 621 -17.62 -15.14 -17.36
C VAL A 621 -16.08 -15.12 -17.35
N LEU A 622 -15.43 -16.21 -17.78
CA LEU A 622 -13.97 -16.31 -17.79
C LEU A 622 -13.31 -15.33 -18.78
N ILE A 623 -13.90 -15.13 -19.97
CA ILE A 623 -13.44 -14.15 -20.95
C ILE A 623 -13.57 -12.73 -20.38
N ASN A 624 -14.73 -12.42 -19.81
CA ASN A 624 -15.07 -11.12 -19.27
C ASN A 624 -14.15 -10.69 -18.10
N TRP A 625 -13.74 -11.67 -17.29
CA TRP A 625 -12.78 -11.46 -16.21
C TRP A 625 -11.36 -11.87 -16.60
N GLN A 626 -11.04 -11.96 -17.90
CA GLN A 626 -9.69 -12.15 -18.44
C GLN A 626 -8.94 -13.39 -17.91
N PHE A 627 -9.63 -14.45 -17.48
CA PHE A 627 -9.03 -15.72 -17.01
C PHE A 627 -8.34 -16.54 -18.11
N LEU A 628 -8.49 -16.11 -19.36
CA LEU A 628 -7.86 -16.74 -20.54
C LEU A 628 -6.66 -15.93 -21.06
N LYS A 629 -6.51 -14.66 -20.65
CA LYS A 629 -5.50 -13.74 -21.19
C LYS A 629 -4.17 -13.95 -20.45
N MET A 630 -3.09 -14.15 -21.20
CA MET A 630 -1.75 -14.07 -20.61
C MET A 630 -1.39 -12.61 -20.36
N PHE A 631 -0.78 -12.32 -19.21
CA PHE A 631 -0.12 -11.05 -18.95
C PHE A 631 1.13 -11.02 -19.82
N ILE A 632 1.04 -10.46 -21.03
CA ILE A 632 2.19 -10.22 -21.91
C ILE A 632 2.43 -8.72 -21.93
#